data_AF-A0A258CZ17-F1
#
_entry.id   AF-A0A258CZ17-F1
#
_cell.length_a   1.000
_cell.length_b   1.000
_cell.length_c   1.000
_cell.angle_alpha   90.00
_cell.angle_beta   90.00
_cell.angle_gamma   90.00
#
_symmetry.space_group_name_H-M   'P 1'
#
loop_
_entity.id
_entity.type
_entity.pdbx_description
1 polymer ?
#
loop_
_entity_poly.entity_id
_entity_poly.type
_entity_poly.pdbx_seq_one_letter_code
_entity_poly.pdbx_strand_id
1 'polypeptide(L)'
;MRSDWTIPLCTGEERVKGEDGHKAHPTQKPEALLHRVLLASTKPGDLVLDPFFGVGTTGAAAKRLGRRFIGIEREAAYVAAARQRIAEVVPTSSELLGVTGSKKDEPRIPFGMVLEAGLLRPGDELWCPKGKRRAHVRPDGSLVAGDLSGSIHKLGALVDQAPACNGWTFWHVKTDRGLAPIDALRAKIRSGMA
;
A
#
# COMPACT_ATOMS: atom_id res chain seq x y z
N MET A 1 -8.55 -2.06 6.51
CA MET A 1 -8.23 -2.71 7.81
C MET A 1 -9.32 -2.31 8.78
N ARG A 2 -9.89 -3.24 9.55
CA ARG A 2 -10.86 -2.87 10.59
C ARG A 2 -10.15 -2.18 11.75
N SER A 3 -10.84 -1.28 12.45
CA SER A 3 -10.32 -0.56 13.62
C SER A 3 -10.42 -1.35 14.92
N ASP A 4 -11.19 -2.44 14.95
CA ASP A 4 -11.30 -3.39 16.05
C ASP A 4 -10.36 -4.59 15.84
N TRP A 5 -9.45 -4.83 16.80
CA TRP A 5 -8.42 -5.87 16.71
C TRP A 5 -8.58 -6.88 17.85
N THR A 6 -9.00 -8.10 17.51
CA THR A 6 -9.01 -9.23 18.45
C THR A 6 -7.61 -9.86 18.50
N ILE A 7 -6.88 -9.64 19.59
CA ILE A 7 -5.52 -10.16 19.81
C ILE A 7 -5.47 -10.77 21.22
N PRO A 8 -4.97 -12.02 21.38
CA PRO A 8 -4.80 -12.63 22.69
C PRO A 8 -3.85 -11.84 23.61
N LEU A 9 -3.96 -12.11 24.91
CA LEU A 9 -3.02 -11.57 25.90
C LEU A 9 -1.62 -12.19 25.73
N CYS A 10 -0.60 -11.46 26.20
CA CYS A 10 0.76 -11.97 26.30
C CYS A 10 0.89 -12.98 27.46
N THR A 11 0.84 -14.27 27.12
CA THR A 11 0.91 -15.41 28.04
C THR A 11 1.86 -16.49 27.48
N GLY A 12 2.03 -17.60 28.22
CA GLY A 12 2.88 -18.72 27.77
C GLY A 12 4.36 -18.35 27.69
N GLU A 13 5.05 -18.90 26.69
CA GLU A 13 6.49 -18.71 26.45
C GLU A 13 6.84 -17.29 26.01
N GLU A 14 5.90 -16.58 25.38
CA GLU A 14 6.11 -15.17 25.02
C GLU A 14 6.28 -14.27 26.26
N ARG A 15 5.69 -14.68 27.38
CA ARG A 15 5.70 -13.90 28.62
C ARG A 15 7.05 -14.05 29.33
N VAL A 16 7.85 -12.98 29.33
CA VAL A 16 9.19 -12.98 29.94
C VAL A 16 9.06 -13.18 31.45
N LYS A 17 9.86 -14.11 31.98
CA LYS A 17 9.93 -14.43 33.40
C LYS A 17 11.22 -13.89 34.01
N GLY A 18 11.16 -13.45 35.27
CA GLY A 18 12.32 -13.09 36.07
C GLY A 18 13.02 -14.33 36.62
N GLU A 19 14.11 -14.12 37.36
CA GLU A 19 14.90 -15.19 37.99
C GLU A 19 14.08 -15.98 39.03
N ASP A 20 13.09 -15.34 39.64
CA ASP A 20 12.14 -15.92 40.59
C ASP A 20 11.03 -16.75 39.91
N GLY A 21 11.04 -16.85 38.57
CA GLY A 21 10.01 -17.51 37.78
C GLY A 21 8.70 -16.74 37.65
N HIS A 22 8.58 -15.58 38.29
CA HIS A 22 7.43 -14.68 38.16
C HIS A 22 7.55 -13.81 36.92
N LYS A 23 6.50 -13.03 36.62
CA LYS A 23 6.45 -12.15 35.45
C LYS A 23 7.52 -11.06 35.59
N ALA A 24 8.46 -11.00 34.65
CA ALA A 24 9.51 -9.98 34.65
C ALA A 24 8.93 -8.57 34.51
N HIS A 25 7.83 -8.41 33.77
CA HIS A 25 7.16 -7.12 33.58
C HIS A 25 5.63 -7.24 33.76
N PRO A 26 4.99 -6.33 34.53
CA PRO A 26 3.56 -6.41 34.81
C PRO A 26 2.71 -6.21 33.55
N THR A 27 3.14 -5.31 32.65
CA THR A 27 2.31 -4.82 31.53
C THR A 27 2.89 -5.13 30.15
N GLN A 28 3.67 -6.22 30.02
CA GLN A 28 4.21 -6.68 28.73
C GLN A 28 3.10 -6.80 27.68
N LYS A 29 3.33 -6.19 26.52
CA LYS A 29 2.40 -6.22 25.37
C LYS A 29 2.68 -7.43 24.47
N PRO A 30 1.64 -8.00 23.84
CA PRO A 30 1.80 -9.13 22.92
C PRO A 30 2.50 -8.69 21.62
N GLU A 31 3.43 -9.49 21.11
CA GLU A 31 4.15 -9.20 19.86
C GLU A 31 3.21 -9.06 18.66
N ALA A 32 2.12 -9.83 18.62
CA ALA A 32 1.14 -9.79 17.55
C ALA A 32 0.52 -8.39 17.36
N LEU A 33 0.37 -7.62 18.46
CA LEU A 33 -0.07 -6.23 18.39
C LEU A 33 0.95 -5.36 17.68
N LEU A 34 2.22 -5.43 18.11
CA LEU A 34 3.29 -4.61 17.55
C LEU A 34 3.60 -4.99 16.10
N HIS A 35 3.54 -6.29 15.77
CA HIS A 35 3.64 -6.77 14.40
C HIS A 35 2.64 -6.06 13.47
N ARG A 36 1.38 -5.95 13.92
CA ARG A 36 0.32 -5.30 13.14
C ARG A 36 0.52 -3.79 13.00
N VAL A 37 0.94 -3.11 14.09
CA VAL A 37 1.29 -1.69 14.06
C VAL A 37 2.39 -1.43 13.05
N LEU A 38 3.51 -2.15 13.16
CA LEU A 38 4.69 -1.94 12.34
C LEU A 38 4.42 -2.20 10.85
N LEU A 39 3.69 -3.28 10.51
CA LEU A 39 3.33 -3.54 9.12
C LEU A 39 2.39 -2.48 8.53
N ALA A 40 1.54 -1.86 9.35
CA ALA A 40 0.58 -0.87 8.88
C ALA A 40 1.20 0.53 8.70
N SER A 41 2.25 0.87 9.44
CA SER A 41 2.77 2.24 9.52
C SER A 41 4.25 2.41 9.18
N THR A 42 4.98 1.33 8.86
CA THR A 42 6.42 1.39 8.54
C THR A 42 6.79 0.50 7.36
N LYS A 43 7.89 0.84 6.69
CA LYS A 43 8.55 0.01 5.68
C LYS A 43 9.76 -0.71 6.29
N PRO A 44 10.22 -1.83 5.70
CA PRO A 44 11.52 -2.40 6.04
C PRO A 44 12.63 -1.34 5.99
N GLY A 45 13.54 -1.37 6.96
CA GLY A 45 14.63 -0.38 7.12
C GLY A 45 14.28 0.88 7.91
N ASP A 46 12.99 1.20 8.10
CA ASP A 46 12.55 2.34 8.90
C ASP A 46 13.02 2.22 10.36
N LEU A 47 13.16 3.37 11.02
CA LEU A 47 13.56 3.47 12.42
C LEU A 47 12.35 3.69 13.31
N VAL A 48 12.16 2.79 14.28
CA VAL A 48 11.07 2.84 15.27
C VAL A 48 11.61 3.32 16.62
N LEU A 49 11.04 4.38 17.16
CA LEU A 49 11.35 4.85 18.52
C LEU A 49 10.29 4.34 19.50
N ASP A 50 10.74 3.73 20.60
CA ASP A 50 9.91 3.39 21.74
C ASP A 50 10.48 4.03 23.03
N PRO A 51 9.84 5.09 23.55
CA PRO A 51 10.31 5.78 24.75
C PRO A 51 9.99 5.04 26.07
N PHE A 52 9.24 3.93 26.01
CA PHE A 52 8.84 3.14 27.17
C PHE A 52 9.06 1.65 26.89
N PHE A 53 10.33 1.29 26.67
CA PHE A 53 10.70 0.03 26.02
C PHE A 53 10.35 -1.22 26.84
N GLY A 54 10.31 -1.12 28.18
CA GLY A 54 10.07 -2.26 29.06
C GLY A 54 10.97 -3.44 28.72
N VAL A 55 10.38 -4.62 28.57
CA VAL A 55 11.08 -5.86 28.16
C VAL A 55 11.21 -6.03 26.64
N GLY A 56 11.16 -4.92 25.88
CA GLY A 56 11.59 -4.87 24.48
C GLY A 56 10.65 -5.47 23.44
N THR A 57 9.34 -5.55 23.69
CA THR A 57 8.37 -6.09 22.70
C THR A 57 8.47 -5.36 21.35
N THR A 58 8.58 -4.02 21.36
CA THR A 58 8.72 -3.23 20.13
C THR A 58 10.00 -3.57 19.38
N GLY A 59 11.13 -3.71 20.08
CA GLY A 59 12.42 -4.05 19.49
C GLY A 59 12.43 -5.47 18.91
N ALA A 60 11.82 -6.43 19.60
CA ALA A 60 11.68 -7.81 19.13
C ALA A 60 10.87 -7.87 17.83
N ALA A 61 9.70 -7.22 17.79
CA ALA A 61 8.88 -7.14 16.59
C ALA A 61 9.58 -6.38 15.44
N ALA A 62 10.24 -5.27 15.75
CA ALA A 62 10.99 -4.48 14.76
C ALA A 62 12.13 -5.29 14.13
N LYS A 63 12.98 -5.94 14.95
CA LYS A 63 14.07 -6.79 14.47
C LYS A 63 13.55 -7.92 13.58
N ARG A 64 12.49 -8.61 14.01
CA ARG A 64 11.88 -9.70 13.24
C ARG A 64 11.39 -9.22 11.87
N LEU A 65 10.79 -8.04 11.83
CA LEU A 65 10.25 -7.43 10.62
C LEU A 65 11.29 -6.62 9.81
N GLY A 66 12.58 -6.68 10.15
CA GLY A 66 13.61 -5.95 9.42
C GLY A 66 13.49 -4.42 9.52
N ARG A 67 12.99 -3.91 10.64
CA ARG A 67 13.03 -2.49 11.02
C ARG A 67 14.18 -2.25 12.00
N ARG A 68 14.73 -1.04 11.98
CA ARG A 68 15.64 -0.56 13.02
C ARG A 68 14.81 -0.05 14.19
N PHE A 69 15.36 -0.04 15.40
CA PHE A 69 14.67 0.52 16.56
C PHE A 69 15.62 1.22 17.52
N ILE A 70 15.07 2.15 18.29
CA ILE A 70 15.66 2.74 19.49
C ILE A 70 14.68 2.52 20.63
N GLY A 71 15.12 1.85 21.68
CA GLY A 71 14.35 1.65 22.91
C GLY A 71 14.94 2.47 24.04
N ILE A 72 14.11 3.22 24.76
CA ILE A 72 14.48 3.96 25.97
C ILE A 72 13.73 3.34 27.15
N GLU A 73 14.46 2.97 28.20
CA GLU A 73 13.91 2.39 29.43
C GLU A 73 14.78 2.81 30.62
N ARG A 74 14.13 3.12 31.74
CA ARG A 74 14.80 3.58 32.96
C ARG A 74 15.25 2.42 33.85
N GLU A 75 14.49 1.32 33.87
CA GLU A 75 14.73 0.19 34.76
C GLU A 75 15.77 -0.77 34.16
N ALA A 76 16.94 -0.86 34.78
CA ALA A 76 18.05 -1.68 34.27
C ALA A 76 17.69 -3.18 34.12
N ALA A 77 16.85 -3.71 35.02
CA ALA A 77 16.37 -5.09 34.94
C ALA A 77 15.54 -5.35 33.68
N TYR A 78 14.68 -4.41 33.28
CA TYR A 78 13.89 -4.52 32.05
C TYR A 78 14.77 -4.41 30.81
N VAL A 79 15.77 -3.53 30.83
CA VAL A 79 16.77 -3.41 29.76
C VAL A 79 17.54 -4.72 29.57
N ALA A 80 17.95 -5.37 30.67
CA ALA A 80 18.66 -6.65 30.61
C ALA A 80 17.79 -7.74 29.96
N ALA A 81 16.54 -7.89 30.41
CA ALA A 81 15.57 -8.83 29.85
C ALA A 81 15.28 -8.54 28.37
N ALA A 82 15.13 -7.27 27.99
CA ALA A 82 14.93 -6.85 26.61
C ALA A 82 16.12 -7.23 25.70
N ARG A 83 17.35 -7.00 26.17
CA ARG A 83 18.56 -7.35 25.41
C ARG A 83 18.66 -8.84 25.15
N GLN A 84 18.41 -9.67 26.16
CA GLN A 84 18.41 -11.13 26.02
C GLN A 84 17.35 -11.58 25.01
N ARG A 85 16.09 -11.18 25.21
CA ARG A 85 14.98 -11.50 24.31
C ARG A 85 15.28 -11.11 22.86
N ILE A 86 15.79 -9.91 22.64
CA ILE A 86 16.06 -9.40 21.29
C ILE A 86 17.25 -10.12 20.64
N ALA A 87 18.24 -10.57 21.42
CA ALA A 87 19.36 -11.35 20.90
C ALA A 87 18.87 -12.66 20.25
N GLU A 88 17.87 -13.31 20.86
CA GLU A 88 17.28 -14.57 20.40
C GLU A 88 16.34 -14.41 19.19
N VAL A 89 15.90 -13.19 18.86
CA VAL A 89 15.04 -12.96 17.69
C VAL A 89 15.82 -13.20 16.40
N VAL A 90 15.34 -14.16 15.61
CA VAL A 90 15.79 -14.41 14.24
C VAL A 90 15.08 -13.42 13.30
N PRO A 91 15.82 -12.56 12.57
CA PRO A 91 15.24 -11.66 11.58
C PRO A 91 14.65 -12.43 10.39
N THR A 92 13.52 -11.96 9.86
CA THR A 92 13.01 -12.45 8.57
C THR A 92 13.95 -12.03 7.44
N SER A 93 14.19 -12.91 6.46
CA SER A 93 15.04 -12.60 5.30
C SER A 93 14.47 -11.44 4.49
N SER A 94 15.35 -10.61 3.92
CA SER A 94 14.96 -9.43 3.14
C SER A 94 13.99 -9.74 2.00
N GLU A 95 14.15 -10.90 1.37
CA GLU A 95 13.30 -11.39 0.27
C GLU A 95 11.84 -11.60 0.70
N LEU A 96 11.61 -11.95 1.98
CA LEU A 96 10.29 -12.23 2.53
C LEU A 96 9.65 -11.01 3.22
N LEU A 97 10.34 -9.86 3.28
CA LEU A 97 9.82 -8.63 3.88
C LEU A 97 8.91 -7.84 2.92
N GLY A 98 8.84 -8.25 1.66
CA GLY A 98 7.96 -7.65 0.67
C GLY A 98 6.50 -7.78 1.06
N VAL A 99 5.79 -6.65 1.11
CA VAL A 99 4.33 -6.62 1.22
C VAL A 99 3.73 -6.34 -0.16
N THR A 100 2.54 -6.88 -0.44
CA THR A 100 1.82 -6.58 -1.67
C THR A 100 1.61 -5.07 -1.79
N GLY A 101 2.21 -4.46 -2.82
CA GLY A 101 2.12 -3.02 -3.07
C GLY A 101 0.69 -2.57 -3.39
N SER A 102 0.41 -1.28 -3.21
CA SER A 102 -0.85 -0.69 -3.62
C SER A 102 -0.80 -0.30 -5.10
N LYS A 103 -1.94 -0.36 -5.80
CA LYS A 103 -2.06 0.22 -7.17
C LYS A 103 -1.68 1.70 -7.24
N LYS A 104 -1.64 2.40 -6.09
CA LYS A 104 -1.20 3.79 -5.98
C LYS A 104 0.32 3.95 -6.09
N ASP A 105 1.09 2.90 -5.79
CA ASP A 105 2.55 2.92 -5.82
C ASP A 105 3.11 2.59 -7.22
N GLU A 106 2.25 2.15 -8.14
CA GLU A 106 2.62 1.90 -9.53
C GLU A 106 3.00 3.21 -10.25
N PRO A 107 3.96 3.16 -11.19
CA PRO A 107 4.32 4.31 -12.01
C PRO A 107 3.09 5.00 -12.63
N ARG A 108 3.03 6.32 -12.47
CA ARG A 108 1.94 7.12 -13.00
C ARG A 108 2.12 7.26 -14.51
N ILE A 109 1.14 6.76 -15.26
CA ILE A 109 1.06 6.93 -16.71
C ILE A 109 0.03 8.01 -17.02
N PRO A 110 0.44 9.18 -17.52
CA PRO A 110 -0.49 10.16 -18.08
C PRO A 110 -1.20 9.60 -19.31
N PHE A 111 -2.42 10.05 -19.60
CA PHE A 111 -3.13 9.62 -20.80
C PHE A 111 -2.40 10.01 -22.09
N GLY A 112 -1.68 11.15 -22.10
CA GLY A 112 -0.83 11.56 -23.22
C GLY A 112 0.21 10.51 -23.64
N MET A 113 0.80 9.77 -22.70
CA MET A 113 1.75 8.68 -23.03
C MET A 113 1.09 7.55 -23.85
N VAL A 114 -0.23 7.38 -23.75
CA VAL A 114 -0.96 6.41 -24.58
C VAL A 114 -0.94 6.84 -26.05
N LEU A 115 -1.00 8.14 -26.31
CA LEU A 115 -0.90 8.72 -27.65
C LEU A 115 0.55 8.69 -28.15
N GLU A 116 1.50 9.07 -27.29
CA GLU A 116 2.94 9.05 -27.62
C GLU A 116 3.43 7.63 -27.95
N ALA A 117 2.94 6.62 -27.23
CA ALA A 117 3.21 5.20 -27.53
C ALA A 117 2.49 4.67 -28.78
N GLY A 118 1.68 5.51 -29.46
CA GLY A 118 0.92 5.14 -30.66
C GLY A 118 -0.21 4.14 -30.42
N LEU A 119 -0.59 3.91 -29.16
CA LEU A 119 -1.68 2.99 -28.79
C LEU A 119 -3.07 3.61 -29.03
N LEU A 120 -3.13 4.95 -29.05
CA LEU A 120 -4.26 5.75 -29.51
C LEU A 120 -3.76 6.88 -30.39
N ARG A 121 -4.62 7.36 -31.28
CA ARG A 121 -4.33 8.47 -32.19
C ARG A 121 -5.37 9.57 -32.01
N PRO A 122 -5.00 10.83 -32.29
CA PRO A 122 -5.98 11.91 -32.38
C PRO A 122 -7.09 11.56 -33.38
N GLY A 123 -8.33 11.76 -32.97
CA GLY A 123 -9.52 11.37 -33.73
C GLY A 123 -10.12 10.01 -33.33
N ASP A 124 -9.39 9.16 -32.60
CA ASP A 124 -9.92 7.87 -32.14
C ASP A 124 -11.13 8.07 -31.21
N GLU A 125 -12.10 7.16 -31.31
CA GLU A 125 -13.31 7.17 -30.51
C GLU A 125 -13.15 6.37 -29.22
N LEU A 126 -13.49 6.99 -28.09
CA LEU A 126 -13.67 6.34 -26.80
C LEU A 126 -15.15 6.28 -26.44
N TRP A 127 -15.58 5.14 -25.91
CA TRP A 127 -16.97 4.83 -25.61
C TRP A 127 -17.18 4.63 -24.10
N CYS A 128 -18.35 5.02 -23.60
CA CYS A 128 -18.72 4.69 -22.22
C CYS A 128 -19.00 3.17 -22.06
N PRO A 129 -19.06 2.60 -20.84
CA PRO A 129 -19.17 1.16 -20.65
C PRO A 129 -20.41 0.52 -21.28
N LYS A 130 -21.49 1.30 -21.44
CA LYS A 130 -22.74 0.86 -22.08
C LYS A 130 -22.83 1.21 -23.57
N GLY A 131 -21.77 1.76 -24.17
CA GLY A 131 -21.71 2.16 -25.58
C GLY A 131 -22.67 3.29 -25.99
N LYS A 132 -23.34 3.96 -25.04
CA LYS A 132 -24.36 4.98 -25.34
C LYS A 132 -23.80 6.34 -25.73
N ARG A 133 -22.59 6.67 -25.25
CA ARG A 133 -21.95 7.97 -25.42
C ARG A 133 -20.51 7.75 -25.86
N ARG A 134 -20.01 8.65 -26.71
CA ARG A 134 -18.65 8.63 -27.23
C ARG A 134 -17.94 9.96 -27.06
N ALA A 135 -16.62 9.93 -27.03
CA ALA A 135 -15.73 11.08 -27.07
C ALA A 135 -14.61 10.82 -28.07
N HIS A 136 -14.02 11.87 -28.62
CA HIS A 136 -12.87 11.78 -29.52
C HIS A 136 -11.59 12.24 -28.81
N VAL A 137 -10.49 11.56 -29.12
CA VAL A 137 -9.16 11.89 -28.60
C VAL A 137 -8.59 13.11 -29.32
N ARG A 138 -8.08 14.10 -28.57
CA ARG A 138 -7.35 15.26 -29.12
C ARG A 138 -5.82 15.06 -29.06
N PRO A 139 -5.03 15.78 -29.88
CA PRO A 139 -3.57 15.66 -29.89
C PRO A 139 -2.88 15.93 -28.55
N ASP A 140 -3.46 16.78 -27.71
CA ASP A 140 -2.94 17.13 -26.39
C ASP A 140 -3.30 16.10 -25.29
N GLY A 141 -3.96 15.00 -25.65
CA GLY A 141 -4.43 13.98 -24.69
C GLY A 141 -5.70 14.40 -23.94
N SER A 142 -6.37 15.48 -24.33
CA SER A 142 -7.72 15.77 -23.87
C SER A 142 -8.77 15.01 -24.71
N LEU A 143 -9.99 14.93 -24.20
CA LEU A 143 -11.14 14.34 -24.91
C LEU A 143 -12.17 15.43 -25.23
N VAL A 144 -12.96 15.19 -26.29
CA VAL A 144 -14.09 16.04 -26.67
C VAL A 144 -15.35 15.22 -26.99
N ALA A 145 -16.50 15.65 -26.49
CA ALA A 145 -17.82 15.08 -26.81
C ALA A 145 -18.85 16.21 -26.96
N GLY A 146 -19.24 16.51 -28.20
CA GLY A 146 -20.02 17.71 -28.51
C GLY A 146 -19.24 18.97 -28.10
N ASP A 147 -19.89 19.87 -27.35
CA ASP A 147 -19.27 21.11 -26.84
C ASP A 147 -18.44 20.90 -25.57
N LEU A 148 -18.47 19.70 -24.97
CA LEU A 148 -17.75 19.39 -23.75
C LEU A 148 -16.33 18.93 -24.07
N SER A 149 -15.35 19.43 -23.31
CA SER A 149 -13.98 18.93 -23.37
C SER A 149 -13.26 18.95 -22.04
N GLY A 150 -12.21 18.13 -21.93
CA GLY A 150 -11.37 18.05 -20.74
C GLY A 150 -10.55 16.77 -20.70
N SER A 151 -9.91 16.52 -19.56
CA SER A 151 -9.21 15.25 -19.33
C SER A 151 -10.17 14.06 -19.36
N ILE A 152 -9.62 12.84 -19.51
CA ILE A 152 -10.40 11.59 -19.46
C ILE A 152 -11.30 11.49 -18.21
N HIS A 153 -10.87 12.09 -17.08
CA HIS A 153 -11.60 12.11 -15.82
C HIS A 153 -12.70 13.17 -15.81
N LYS A 154 -12.36 14.42 -16.18
CA LYS A 154 -13.30 15.54 -16.16
C LYS A 154 -14.43 15.30 -17.17
N LEU A 155 -14.09 14.91 -18.40
CA LEU A 155 -15.11 14.62 -19.40
C LEU A 155 -15.93 13.39 -19.02
N GLY A 156 -15.31 12.35 -18.47
CA GLY A 156 -16.04 11.17 -17.99
C GLY A 156 -17.08 11.52 -16.92
N ALA A 157 -16.72 12.38 -15.96
CA ALA A 157 -17.63 12.86 -14.91
C ALA A 157 -18.78 13.70 -15.47
N LEU A 158 -18.49 14.65 -16.36
CA LEU A 158 -19.50 15.47 -17.04
C LEU A 158 -20.48 14.62 -17.86
N VAL A 159 -19.93 13.68 -18.64
CA VAL A 159 -20.70 12.77 -19.47
C VAL A 159 -21.58 11.90 -18.59
N ASP A 160 -21.07 11.33 -17.49
CA ASP A 160 -21.83 10.46 -16.59
C ASP A 160 -22.71 11.18 -15.56
N GLN A 161 -22.72 12.51 -15.55
CA GLN A 161 -23.42 13.33 -14.54
C GLN A 161 -23.04 12.93 -13.11
N ALA A 162 -21.76 12.60 -12.90
CA ALA A 162 -21.22 12.17 -11.62
C ALA A 162 -20.25 13.23 -11.06
N PRO A 163 -20.09 13.33 -9.72
CA PRO A 163 -19.15 14.28 -9.11
C PRO A 163 -17.68 13.97 -9.41
N ALA A 164 -17.36 12.71 -9.73
CA ALA A 164 -16.02 12.25 -10.10
C ALA A 164 -16.10 11.03 -11.02
N CYS A 165 -15.06 10.81 -11.82
CA CYS A 165 -14.95 9.66 -12.71
C CYS A 165 -13.51 9.17 -12.86
N ASN A 166 -13.30 7.86 -12.74
CA ASN A 166 -12.04 7.24 -13.15
C ASN A 166 -12.08 6.96 -14.66
N GLY A 167 -11.56 7.90 -15.45
CA GLY A 167 -11.54 7.82 -16.91
C GLY A 167 -10.89 6.54 -17.45
N TRP A 168 -9.90 5.97 -16.75
CA TRP A 168 -9.22 4.74 -17.17
C TRP A 168 -10.15 3.53 -17.28
N THR A 169 -11.09 3.41 -16.35
CA THR A 169 -12.06 2.31 -16.31
C THR A 169 -13.39 2.67 -16.96
N PHE A 170 -13.68 3.97 -17.13
CA PHE A 170 -14.91 4.44 -17.74
C PHE A 170 -14.86 4.41 -19.26
N TRP A 171 -13.77 4.90 -19.85
CA TRP A 171 -13.61 4.96 -21.31
C TRP A 171 -13.11 3.64 -21.87
N HIS A 172 -13.70 3.24 -22.99
CA HIS A 172 -13.40 2.00 -23.68
C HIS A 172 -13.07 2.25 -25.15
N VAL A 173 -12.11 1.50 -25.67
CA VAL A 173 -11.87 1.38 -27.11
C VAL A 173 -12.70 0.23 -27.68
N LYS A 174 -13.11 0.33 -28.94
CA LYS A 174 -13.66 -0.82 -29.66
C LYS A 174 -12.52 -1.74 -30.09
N THR A 175 -12.70 -3.02 -29.82
CA THR A 175 -11.82 -4.11 -30.24
C THR A 175 -12.65 -5.19 -30.95
N ASP A 176 -12.00 -6.16 -31.58
CA ASP A 176 -12.68 -7.29 -32.23
C ASP A 176 -13.52 -8.13 -31.25
N ARG A 177 -13.24 -8.03 -29.94
CA ARG A 177 -13.95 -8.73 -28.87
C ARG A 177 -14.98 -7.85 -28.15
N GLY A 178 -15.25 -6.64 -28.66
CA GLY A 178 -16.14 -5.66 -28.06
C GLY A 178 -15.41 -4.51 -27.38
N LEU A 179 -16.04 -3.87 -26.40
CA LEU A 179 -15.49 -2.72 -25.70
C LEU A 179 -14.46 -3.14 -24.65
N ALA A 180 -13.24 -2.62 -24.75
CA ALA A 180 -12.16 -2.85 -23.78
C ALA A 180 -11.77 -1.54 -23.09
N PRO A 181 -11.62 -1.51 -21.75
CA PRO A 181 -11.30 -0.29 -21.02
C PRO A 181 -9.88 0.20 -21.39
N ILE A 182 -9.70 1.52 -21.49
CA ILE A 182 -8.39 2.11 -21.80
C ILE A 182 -7.34 1.85 -20.71
N ASP A 183 -7.75 1.40 -19.51
CA ASP A 183 -6.85 0.91 -18.47
C ASP A 183 -5.96 -0.25 -18.96
N ALA A 184 -6.44 -1.05 -19.92
CA ALA A 184 -5.62 -2.11 -20.53
C ALA A 184 -4.43 -1.53 -21.31
N LEU A 185 -4.60 -0.37 -21.94
CA LEU A 185 -3.52 0.33 -22.66
C LEU A 185 -2.48 0.88 -21.67
N ARG A 186 -2.96 1.41 -20.54
CA ARG A 186 -2.09 1.84 -19.44
C ARG A 186 -1.25 0.69 -18.88
N ALA A 187 -1.87 -0.48 -18.69
CA ALA A 187 -1.16 -1.67 -18.23
C ALA A 187 -0.08 -2.11 -19.22
N LYS A 188 -0.36 -2.05 -20.54
CA LYS A 188 0.60 -2.39 -21.60
C LYS A 188 1.84 -1.49 -21.58
N ILE A 189 1.66 -0.18 -21.34
CA ILE A 189 2.80 0.75 -21.18
C ILE A 189 3.61 0.37 -19.95
N ARG A 190 2.95 0.13 -18.80
CA ARG A 190 3.63 -0.24 -17.55
C ARG A 190 4.47 -1.51 -17.69
N SER A 191 3.94 -2.54 -18.37
CA SER A 191 4.70 -3.77 -18.61
C SER A 191 5.93 -3.57 -19.50
N GLY A 192 5.96 -2.51 -20.33
CA GLY A 192 7.13 -2.17 -21.15
C GLY A 192 8.15 -1.25 -20.45
N MET A 193 7.81 -0.73 -19.26
CA MET A 193 8.72 0.07 -18.42
C MET A 193 9.47 -0.77 -17.37
N ALA A 194 9.02 -2.01 -17.16
CA ALA A 194 9.55 -2.95 -16.16
C ALA A 194 10.74 -3.75 -16.71
#